data_AF-A0AAE0ADM8-F1
#
_entry.id   AF-A0AAE0ADM8-F1
#
_cell.length_a   1.000
_cell.length_b   1.000
_cell.length_c   1.000
_cell.angle_alpha   90.00
_cell.angle_beta   90.00
_cell.angle_gamma   90.00
#
_symmetry.space_group_name_H-M   'P 1'
#
loop_
_entity.id
_entity.type
_entity.pdbx_description
1 polymer ?
#
loop_
_entity_poly.entity_id
_entity_poly.type
_entity_poly.pdbx_seq_one_letter_code
_entity_poly.pdbx_strand_id
1 'polypeptide(L)'
;MGIKLIGCHKNYLGLPCFTGRNKRKLFATIADRVWAKIKGWGKKLLSVGGKEVFLKAVIQAIPTYAMSIFRLPKGLISEIQRLCARFWWGSKVNQRKIH
;
A
#
# COMPACT_ATOMS: atom_id res chain seq x y z
N MET A 1 27.65 23.83 23.49
CA MET A 1 26.24 24.18 23.23
C MET A 1 25.57 22.98 22.57
N GLY A 2 24.91 22.15 23.37
CA GLY A 2 24.28 20.91 22.90
C GLY A 2 22.90 21.21 22.34
N ILE A 3 22.74 21.04 21.04
CA ILE A 3 21.43 21.18 20.39
C ILE A 3 20.57 20.02 20.90
N LYS A 4 19.61 20.33 21.78
CA LYS A 4 18.52 19.42 22.13
C LYS A 4 17.75 19.17 20.84
N LEU A 5 17.89 17.98 20.26
CA LEU A 5 17.01 17.50 19.20
C LEU A 5 15.57 17.51 19.75
N ILE A 6 14.84 18.57 19.42
CA ILE A 6 13.44 18.76 19.76
C ILE A 6 12.69 17.53 19.25
N GLY A 7 11.95 16.90 20.17
CA GLY A 7 11.24 15.65 19.95
C GLY A 7 10.49 15.66 18.62
N CYS A 8 10.90 14.74 17.75
CA CYS A 8 10.41 14.61 16.39
C CYS A 8 8.88 14.51 16.39
N HIS A 9 8.23 15.56 15.90
CA HIS A 9 6.78 15.67 15.85
C HIS A 9 6.19 14.56 14.99
N LYS A 10 5.08 13.99 15.47
CA LYS A 10 4.65 12.60 15.28
C LYS A 10 4.47 12.09 13.83
N ASN A 11 4.53 12.93 12.80
CA ASN A 11 4.59 12.57 11.38
C ASN A 11 5.03 13.80 10.56
N TYR A 12 5.96 13.63 9.60
CA TYR A 12 6.26 14.66 8.59
C TYR A 12 5.74 14.16 7.23
N LEU A 13 4.91 14.97 6.55
CA LEU A 13 4.29 14.62 5.25
C LEU A 13 3.52 13.27 5.24
N GLY A 14 2.93 12.89 6.37
CA GLY A 14 2.17 11.62 6.48
C GLY A 14 3.04 10.35 6.56
N LEU A 15 4.35 10.53 6.74
CA LEU A 15 5.33 9.49 7.04
C LEU A 15 5.88 9.72 8.46
N PRO A 16 5.96 8.68 9.31
CA PRO A 16 6.56 8.78 10.62
C PRO A 16 8.05 9.11 10.45
N CYS A 17 8.46 10.26 10.97
CA CYS A 17 9.84 10.71 10.95
C CYS A 17 10.63 9.89 12.00
N PHE A 18 11.73 9.26 11.59
CA PHE A 18 12.25 8.07 12.28
C PHE A 18 13.32 8.37 13.33
N THR A 19 13.12 7.79 14.52
CA THR A 19 14.20 7.31 15.40
C THR A 19 14.12 5.78 15.47
N GLY A 20 15.00 5.08 14.73
CA GLY A 20 15.41 3.66 14.89
C GLY A 20 14.39 2.50 15.03
N ARG A 21 13.38 2.59 15.89
CA ARG A 21 12.66 1.43 16.48
C ARG A 21 11.44 0.92 15.71
N ASN A 22 10.79 1.70 14.86
CA ASN A 22 9.43 1.36 14.37
C ASN A 22 9.28 0.99 12.89
N LYS A 23 10.35 0.53 12.19
CA LYS A 23 10.33 0.31 10.72
C LYS A 23 9.19 -0.61 10.28
N ARG A 24 8.89 -1.64 11.09
CA ARG A 24 7.78 -2.58 10.87
C ARG A 24 6.41 -1.89 10.87
N LYS A 25 6.19 -0.90 11.74
CA LYS A 25 4.92 -0.18 11.85
C LYS A 25 4.68 0.73 10.64
N LEU A 26 5.74 1.37 10.12
CA LEU A 26 5.66 2.11 8.85
C LEU A 26 5.28 1.18 7.69
N PHE A 27 5.96 0.04 7.57
CA PHE A 27 5.66 -0.93 6.52
C PHE A 27 4.25 -1.51 6.61
N ALA A 28 3.78 -1.82 7.83
CA ALA A 28 2.39 -2.21 8.06
C ALA A 28 1.41 -1.12 7.62
N THR A 29 1.70 0.14 7.93
CA THR A 29 0.85 1.28 7.52
C THR A 29 0.77 1.41 6.00
N ILE A 30 1.85 1.11 5.27
CA ILE A 30 1.87 1.13 3.80
C ILE A 30 0.99 0.00 3.24
N ALA A 31 1.13 -1.22 3.76
CA ALA A 31 0.30 -2.36 3.37
C ALA A 31 -1.20 -2.07 3.63
N ASP A 32 -1.53 -1.52 4.80
CA ASP A 32 -2.88 -1.15 5.18
C ASP A 32 -3.49 -0.09 4.24
N ARG A 33 -2.70 0.92 3.83
CA ARG A 33 -3.13 1.93 2.86
C ARG A 33 -3.44 1.32 1.50
N VAL A 34 -2.59 0.42 1.01
CA VAL A 34 -2.83 -0.32 -0.24
C VAL A 34 -4.11 -1.15 -0.13
N TRP A 35 -4.27 -1.89 0.97
CA TRP A 35 -5.46 -2.70 1.22
C TRP A 35 -6.74 -1.88 1.30
N ALA A 36 -6.72 -0.74 1.99
CA ALA A 36 -7.87 0.16 2.09
C ALA A 36 -8.30 0.72 0.72
N LYS A 37 -7.34 1.08 -0.14
CA LYS A 37 -7.63 1.51 -1.52
C LYS A 37 -8.24 0.38 -2.34
N ILE A 38 -7.65 -0.82 -2.30
CA ILE A 38 -8.18 -2.01 -3.00
C ILE A 38 -9.60 -2.34 -2.53
N LYS A 39 -9.86 -2.33 -1.21
CA LYS A 39 -11.19 -2.63 -0.65
C LYS A 39 -12.22 -1.55 -1.00
N GLY A 40 -11.83 -0.27 -0.99
CA GLY A 40 -12.70 0.83 -1.38
C GLY A 40 -13.09 0.78 -2.85
N TRP A 41 -12.16 0.41 -3.73
CA TRP A 41 -12.39 0.34 -5.17
C TRP A 41 -12.96 -1.00 -5.65
N GLY A 42 -12.68 -2.10 -4.96
CA GLY A 42 -13.26 -3.42 -5.26
C GLY A 42 -14.77 -3.50 -5.05
N LYS A 43 -15.36 -2.56 -4.29
CA LYS A 43 -16.82 -2.40 -4.21
C LYS A 43 -17.43 -1.77 -5.47
N LYS A 44 -16.62 -1.11 -6.31
CA LYS A 44 -17.05 -0.54 -7.58
C LYS A 44 -16.82 -1.58 -8.68
N LEU A 45 -17.83 -1.83 -9.50
CA LEU A 45 -17.72 -2.69 -10.68
C LEU A 45 -16.85 -1.98 -11.73
N LEU A 46 -15.54 -2.21 -11.69
CA LEU A 46 -14.62 -1.70 -12.71
C LEU A 46 -14.59 -2.64 -13.92
N SER A 47 -14.57 -2.04 -15.12
CA SER A 47 -14.21 -2.75 -16.35
C SER A 47 -12.78 -3.30 -16.25
N VAL A 48 -12.42 -4.25 -17.13
CA VAL A 48 -11.07 -4.84 -17.15
C VAL A 48 -10.01 -3.73 -17.33
N GLY A 49 -10.22 -2.80 -18.26
CA GLY A 49 -9.34 -1.64 -18.43
C GLY A 49 -9.33 -0.71 -17.21
N GLY A 50 -10.48 -0.51 -16.55
CA GLY A 50 -10.55 0.27 -15.31
C GLY A 50 -9.75 -0.36 -14.16
N LYS A 51 -9.73 -1.69 -14.05
CA LYS A 51 -8.91 -2.42 -13.06
C LYS A 51 -7.42 -2.24 -13.34
N GLU A 52 -7.02 -2.29 -14.61
CA GLU A 52 -5.63 -2.13 -15.02
C GLU A 52 -5.12 -0.72 -14.70
N VAL A 53 -5.87 0.30 -15.13
CA VAL A 53 -5.54 1.71 -14.85
C VAL A 53 -5.50 1.96 -13.36
N PHE A 54 -6.46 1.45 -12.59
CA PHE A 54 -6.46 1.58 -11.13
C PHE A 54 -5.20 0.97 -10.49
N LEU A 55 -4.81 -0.23 -10.92
CA LEU A 55 -3.64 -0.91 -10.37
C LEU A 55 -2.35 -0.14 -10.67
N LYS A 56 -2.17 0.31 -11.91
CA LYS A 56 -0.97 1.03 -12.36
C LYS A 56 -0.91 2.47 -11.82
N ALA A 57 -2.02 3.21 -11.88
CA ALA A 57 -2.02 4.63 -11.51
C ALA A 57 -2.13 4.87 -10.00
N VAL A 58 -2.91 4.04 -9.29
CA VAL A 58 -3.20 4.28 -7.85
C VAL A 58 -2.40 3.36 -6.96
N ILE A 59 -2.46 2.05 -7.19
CA ILE A 59 -1.83 1.08 -6.28
C ILE A 59 -0.32 1.11 -6.40
N GLN A 60 0.23 1.20 -7.62
CA GLN A 60 1.69 1.22 -7.84
C GLN A 60 2.35 2.54 -7.40
N ALA A 61 1.61 3.66 -7.34
CA ALA A 61 2.15 4.95 -6.89
C ALA A 61 2.59 4.92 -5.41
N ILE A 62 1.85 4.20 -4.56
CA ILE A 62 2.12 4.11 -3.12
C ILE A 62 3.48 3.46 -2.80
N PRO A 63 3.80 2.24 -3.26
CA PRO A 63 5.11 1.64 -3.04
C PRO A 63 6.22 2.39 -3.79
N THR A 64 5.94 2.97 -4.96
CA THR A 64 6.94 3.75 -5.71
C THR A 64 7.43 4.96 -4.90
N TYR A 65 6.49 5.72 -4.31
CA TYR A 65 6.83 6.83 -3.43
C TYR A 65 7.54 6.36 -2.14
N ALA A 66 7.10 5.26 -1.55
CA ALA A 66 7.76 4.72 -0.36
C ALA A 66 9.20 4.24 -0.65
N MET A 67 9.45 3.69 -1.85
CA MET A 67 10.77 3.22 -2.28
C MET A 67 11.76 4.34 -2.57
N SER A 68 11.29 5.52 -3.00
CA SER A 68 12.18 6.67 -3.24
C SER A 68 12.77 7.24 -1.94
N ILE A 69 12.10 7.01 -0.81
CA ILE A 69 12.50 7.52 0.51
C ILE A 69 13.11 6.41 1.38
N PHE A 70 12.64 5.16 1.23
CA PHE A 70 13.05 4.04 2.07
C PHE A 70 13.28 2.75 1.28
N ARG A 71 14.32 2.00 1.66
CA ARG A 71 14.50 0.63 1.17
C ARG A 71 13.44 -0.29 1.81
N LEU A 72 12.45 -0.69 1.02
CA LEU A 72 11.39 -1.60 1.47
C LEU A 72 11.89 -3.05 1.61
N PRO A 73 11.44 -3.80 2.64
CA PRO A 73 11.75 -5.22 2.75
C PRO A 73 11.04 -6.02 1.65
N LYS A 74 11.72 -7.03 1.10
CA LYS A 74 11.17 -7.89 0.02
C LYS A 74 9.83 -8.53 0.38
N GLY A 75 9.64 -8.90 1.65
CA GLY A 75 8.37 -9.47 2.14
C GLY A 75 7.17 -8.52 1.96
N LEU A 76 7.35 -7.22 2.21
CA LEU A 76 6.29 -6.22 2.02
C LEU A 76 5.92 -6.07 0.54
N ILE A 77 6.93 -6.05 -0.34
CA ILE A 77 6.71 -5.96 -1.79
C ILE A 77 5.92 -7.18 -2.27
N SER A 78 6.31 -8.37 -1.83
CA SER A 78 5.62 -9.62 -2.16
C SER A 78 4.17 -9.62 -1.65
N GLU A 79 3.92 -9.11 -0.45
CA GLU A 79 2.56 -8.97 0.09
C GLU A 79 1.69 -8.02 -0.75
N ILE A 80 2.22 -6.86 -1.13
CA ILE A 80 1.53 -5.91 -2.02
C ILE A 80 1.22 -6.56 -3.37
N GLN A 81 2.18 -7.26 -3.97
CA GLN A 81 1.97 -8.00 -5.22
C GLN A 81 0.87 -9.05 -5.10
N ARG A 82 0.82 -9.78 -3.98
CA ARG A 82 -0.24 -10.76 -3.70
C ARG A 82 -1.62 -10.09 -3.60
N LEU A 83 -1.71 -8.93 -2.96
CA LEU A 83 -2.96 -8.16 -2.89
C LEU A 83 -3.41 -7.68 -4.27
N CYS A 84 -2.48 -7.18 -5.09
CA CYS A 84 -2.71 -6.79 -6.47
C CYS A 84 -3.23 -7.95 -7.32
N ALA A 85 -2.58 -9.11 -7.23
CA ALA A 85 -2.99 -10.32 -7.93
C ALA A 85 -4.38 -10.79 -7.49
N ARG A 86 -4.66 -10.77 -6.17
CA ARG A 86 -5.99 -11.11 -5.65
C ARG A 86 -7.06 -10.15 -6.15
N PHE A 87 -6.78 -8.86 -6.24
CA PHE A 87 -7.74 -7.88 -6.79
C PHE A 87 -8.02 -8.13 -8.28
N TRP A 88 -6.96 -8.40 -9.04
CA TRP A 88 -7.02 -8.68 -10.48
C TRP A 88 -7.86 -9.93 -10.78
N TRP A 89 -7.55 -11.05 -10.13
CA TRP A 89 -8.21 -12.34 -10.35
C TRP A 89 -9.50 -12.54 -9.55
N GLY A 90 -9.64 -11.86 -8.40
CA GLY A 90 -10.76 -12.01 -7.47
C GLY A 90 -12.04 -11.28 -7.89
N SER A 91 -11.99 -10.48 -8.97
CA SER A 91 -13.18 -9.82 -9.53
C SER A 91 -13.94 -10.70 -10.54
N LYS A 92 -13.98 -12.03 -10.36
CA LYS A 92 -14.99 -12.87 -11.02
C LYS A 92 -16.35 -12.63 -10.37
N VAL A 93 -16.87 -11.43 -10.57
CA VAL A 93 -18.31 -11.18 -10.55
C VAL A 93 -18.87 -12.08 -11.65
N ASN A 94 -19.64 -13.10 -11.27
CA ASN A 94 -20.30 -14.08 -12.13
C ASN A 94 -19.60 -15.40 -12.46
N GLN A 95 -18.94 -16.04 -11.49
CA GLN A 95 -18.98 -17.50 -11.43
C GLN A 95 -19.97 -17.88 -10.33
N ARG A 96 -21.23 -18.02 -10.72
CA ARG A 96 -22.11 -18.99 -10.05
C ARG A 96 -21.26 -20.26 -9.90
N LYS A 97 -21.05 -20.69 -8.66
CA LYS A 97 -20.76 -22.11 -8.43
C LYS A 97 -22.01 -22.85 -8.91
N ILE A 98 -21.97 -23.33 -10.15
CA ILE A 98 -22.88 -24.37 -10.60
C ILE A 98 -22.11 -25.67 -10.44
N HIS A 99 -22.80 -26.60 -9.80
CA HIS A 99 -22.42 -27.92 -9.32
C HIS A 99 -21.59 -27.96 -8.03
#